data_AF-A0A975JAH2-F1
#
_entry.id   AF-A0A975JAH2-F1
#
_cell.length_a   1.000
_cell.length_b   1.000
_cell.length_c   1.000
_cell.angle_alpha   90.00
_cell.angle_beta   90.00
_cell.angle_gamma   90.00
#
_symmetry.space_group_name_H-M   'P 1'
#
loop_
_entity.id
_entity.type
_entity.pdbx_description
1 polymer ?
#
loop_
_entity_poly.entity_id
_entity_poly.type
_entity_poly.pdbx_seq_one_letter_code
_entity_poly.pdbx_strand_id
1 'polypeptide(L)'
;MSKIDVFICKECGYEDSSIIPMKKHLKTYTCPNCDKIVKLNIVKMEHGEDMTLKEYLELVKYINENHSFRQLKGKMIKYISHTLDFRTGHIHRVTLNHKEFATINENRHRNLKEWIYRYLNS
;
A
#
# COMPACT_ATOMS: atom_id res chain seq x y z
N MET A 1 -6.85 17.95 4.32
CA MET A 1 -5.97 16.79 4.56
C MET A 1 -4.53 17.22 4.29
N SER A 2 -3.56 16.72 5.06
CA SER A 2 -2.15 17.06 4.86
C SER A 2 -1.60 16.31 3.65
N LYS A 3 -0.99 17.03 2.71
CA LYS A 3 -0.30 16.43 1.56
C LYS A 3 1.08 15.94 1.95
N ILE A 4 1.53 14.83 1.36
CA ILE A 4 2.87 14.29 1.53
C ILE A 4 3.62 14.23 0.20
N ASP A 5 4.94 14.35 0.27
CA ASP A 5 5.80 14.21 -0.88
C ASP A 5 6.06 12.72 -1.17
N VAL A 6 5.81 12.32 -2.41
CA VAL A 6 5.95 10.95 -2.89
C VAL A 6 6.87 10.95 -4.10
N PHE A 7 7.93 10.15 -4.02
CA PHE A 7 8.75 9.87 -5.20
C PHE A 7 8.02 8.88 -6.11
N ILE A 8 8.01 9.15 -7.40
CA ILE A 8 7.48 8.23 -8.42
C ILE A 8 8.56 7.96 -9.46
N CYS A 9 9.01 6.70 -9.53
CA CYS A 9 9.94 6.25 -10.55
C CYS A 9 9.24 6.20 -11.92
N LYS A 10 9.64 7.06 -12.86
CA LYS A 10 9.07 7.07 -14.22
C LYS A 10 9.42 5.82 -15.06
N GLU A 11 10.44 5.07 -14.65
CA GLU A 11 10.86 3.85 -15.36
C GLU A 11 10.05 2.62 -14.97
N CYS A 12 9.69 2.47 -13.70
CA CYS A 12 9.02 1.25 -13.19
C CYS A 12 7.70 1.52 -12.46
N GLY A 13 7.30 2.78 -12.31
CA GLY A 13 6.07 3.17 -11.60
C GLY A 13 6.13 3.02 -10.09
N TYR A 14 7.28 2.68 -9.51
CA TYR A 14 7.42 2.54 -8.05
C TYR A 14 7.20 3.87 -7.34
N GLU A 15 6.42 3.83 -6.26
CA GLU A 15 6.07 5.00 -5.45
C GLU A 15 6.66 4.87 -4.04
N ASP A 16 7.24 5.94 -3.52
CA ASP A 16 7.88 5.97 -2.20
C ASP A 16 7.64 7.31 -1.49
N SER A 17 6.79 7.27 -0.46
CA SER A 17 6.53 8.40 0.44
C SER A 17 7.45 8.46 1.65
N SER A 18 8.42 7.55 1.78
CA SER A 18 9.47 7.63 2.80
C SER A 18 10.59 8.58 2.39
N ILE A 19 10.59 9.04 1.13
CA ILE A 19 11.67 9.87 0.61
C ILE A 19 11.81 11.15 1.46
N ILE A 20 12.87 11.14 2.27
CA ILE A 20 13.13 12.12 3.32
C ILE A 20 13.43 13.48 2.68
N PRO A 21 13.15 14.62 3.36
CA PRO A 21 13.66 15.93 2.98
C PRO A 21 15.13 15.95 2.51
N MET A 22 15.99 15.10 3.09
CA MET A 22 17.42 14.99 2.78
C MET A 22 17.71 14.62 1.32
N LYS A 23 16.81 13.89 0.63
CA LYS A 23 17.00 13.50 -0.77
C LYS A 23 16.44 14.52 -1.77
N LYS A 24 15.69 15.54 -1.30
CA LYS A 24 15.06 16.54 -2.18
C LYS A 24 16.05 17.36 -3.01
N HIS A 25 17.28 17.51 -2.53
CA HIS A 25 18.33 18.24 -3.25
C HIS A 25 18.99 17.43 -4.38
N LEU A 26 18.72 16.11 -4.44
CA LEU A 26 19.31 15.25 -5.46
C LEU A 26 18.62 15.48 -6.81
N LYS A 27 19.40 15.59 -7.89
CA LYS A 27 18.86 15.58 -9.26
C LYS A 27 18.50 14.18 -9.73
N THR A 28 19.22 13.18 -9.24
CA THR A 28 19.09 11.77 -9.59
C THR A 28 19.02 10.90 -8.35
N TYR A 29 18.28 9.80 -8.44
CA TYR A 29 18.02 8.86 -7.36
C TYR A 29 18.09 7.44 -7.89
N THR A 30 18.76 6.53 -7.18
CA THR A 30 18.71 5.10 -7.50
C THR A 30 17.39 4.54 -7.00
N CYS A 31 16.53 4.09 -7.92
CA CYS A 31 15.23 3.54 -7.56
C CYS A 31 15.41 2.20 -6.83
N PRO A 32 14.88 2.03 -5.60
CA PRO A 32 15.08 0.79 -4.83
C PRO A 32 14.32 -0.42 -5.39
N ASN A 33 13.39 -0.20 -6.34
CA ASN A 33 12.61 -1.27 -6.95
C ASN A 33 13.20 -1.79 -8.27
N CYS A 34 13.94 -0.96 -9.01
CA CYS A 34 14.51 -1.36 -10.31
C CYS A 34 16.02 -1.12 -10.43
N ASP A 35 16.67 -0.63 -9.37
CA ASP A 35 18.11 -0.34 -9.25
C ASP A 35 18.70 0.60 -10.31
N LYS A 36 17.85 1.25 -11.12
CA LYS A 36 18.26 2.24 -12.10
C LYS A 36 18.44 3.62 -11.46
N ILE A 37 19.44 4.35 -11.94
CA ILE A 37 19.60 5.78 -11.66
C ILE A 37 18.55 6.53 -12.48
N VAL A 38 17.58 7.14 -11.80
CA VAL A 38 16.49 7.88 -12.43
C VAL A 38 16.52 9.34 -11.99
N LYS A 39 15.91 10.23 -12.77
CA LYS A 39 15.70 11.62 -12.32
C LYS A 39 14.74 11.62 -11.14
N LEU A 40 15.07 12.40 -10.10
CA LEU A 40 14.20 12.54 -8.94
C LEU A 40 12.87 13.19 -9.38
N ASN A 41 11.76 12.48 -9.19
CA ASN A 41 10.43 12.92 -9.57
C ASN A 41 9.52 12.83 -8.34
N ILE A 42 9.34 13.96 -7.66
CA ILE A 42 8.52 14.07 -6.45
C ILE A 42 7.20 14.74 -6.80
N VAL A 43 6.09 14.14 -6.36
CA VAL A 43 4.74 14.68 -6.48
C VAL A 43 4.11 14.81 -5.10
N LYS A 44 3.18 15.75 -4.94
CA LYS A 44 2.39 15.89 -3.71
C LYS A 44 1.13 15.05 -3.83
N MET A 45 0.96 14.08 -2.94
CA MET A 45 -0.23 13.24 -2.84
C MET A 45 -0.93 13.46 -1.50
N GLU A 46 -2.21 13.11 -1.42
CA GLU A 46 -2.91 13.09 -0.13
C GLU A 46 -2.30 12.03 0.78
N HIS A 47 -2.38 12.27 2.09
CA HIS A 47 -2.06 11.22 3.05
C HIS A 47 -3.04 10.05 2.87
N GLY A 48 -2.51 8.85 2.93
CA GLY A 48 -3.30 7.62 2.91
C GLY A 48 -4.13 7.45 4.18
N GLU A 49 -4.94 6.39 4.19
CA GLU A 49 -5.81 6.06 5.30
C GLU A 49 -5.61 4.60 5.71
N ASP A 50 -5.48 4.40 7.02
CA ASP A 50 -5.58 3.09 7.64
C ASP A 50 -7.02 2.58 7.56
N MET A 51 -7.19 1.28 7.72
CA MET A 51 -8.49 0.64 7.64
C MET A 51 -9.13 0.54 9.03
N THR A 52 -10.41 0.88 9.15
CA THR A 52 -11.14 0.62 10.40
C THR A 52 -11.41 -0.88 10.59
N LEU A 53 -11.66 -1.32 11.84
CA LEU A 53 -12.02 -2.73 12.09
C LEU A 53 -13.28 -3.15 11.32
N LYS A 54 -14.26 -2.26 11.17
CA LYS A 54 -15.49 -2.52 10.41
C LYS A 54 -15.18 -2.82 8.94
N GLU A 55 -14.35 -1.99 8.31
CA GLU A 55 -13.96 -2.16 6.92
C GLU A 55 -13.11 -3.42 6.70
N TYR A 56 -12.30 -3.80 7.69
CA TYR A 56 -11.57 -5.06 7.63
C TYR A 56 -12.49 -6.27 7.69
N LEU A 57 -13.54 -6.24 8.53
CA LEU A 57 -14.55 -7.30 8.56
C LEU A 57 -15.32 -7.38 7.24
N GLU A 58 -15.62 -6.23 6.60
CA GLU A 58 -16.20 -6.18 5.25
C GLU A 58 -15.27 -6.77 4.20
N LEU A 59 -13.97 -6.46 4.26
CA LEU A 59 -12.93 -7.04 3.39
C LEU A 59 -12.86 -8.57 3.55
N VAL A 60 -12.86 -9.08 4.79
CA VAL A 60 -12.79 -10.53 5.05
C VAL A 60 -14.02 -11.25 4.49
N LYS A 61 -15.21 -10.67 4.65
CA LYS A 61 -16.45 -11.19 4.03
C LYS A 61 -16.33 -11.23 2.52
N TYR A 62 -15.90 -10.12 1.90
CA TYR A 62 -15.71 -10.01 0.46
C TYR A 62 -14.71 -11.04 -0.07
N ILE A 63 -13.57 -11.24 0.62
CA ILE A 63 -12.58 -12.26 0.24
C ILE A 63 -13.20 -13.66 0.35
N ASN A 64 -13.92 -13.96 1.44
CA ASN A 64 -14.54 -15.27 1.60
C ASN A 64 -15.57 -15.59 0.50
N GLU A 65 -16.30 -14.58 0.04
CA GLU A 65 -17.32 -14.69 -1.01
C GLU A 65 -16.75 -14.77 -2.43
N ASN A 66 -15.65 -14.07 -2.72
CA ASN A 66 -15.18 -13.87 -4.10
C ASN A 66 -13.80 -14.43 -4.40
N HIS A 67 -12.97 -14.61 -3.37
CA HIS A 67 -11.54 -14.92 -3.48
C HIS A 67 -11.09 -16.06 -2.58
N SER A 68 -12.03 -16.74 -1.91
CA SER A 68 -11.71 -17.87 -1.06
C SER A 68 -11.09 -18.98 -1.89
N PHE A 69 -10.01 -19.58 -1.37
CA PHE A 69 -9.38 -20.76 -1.98
C PHE A 69 -10.36 -21.91 -2.25
N ARG A 70 -11.54 -21.91 -1.60
CA ARG A 70 -12.60 -22.91 -1.77
C ARG A 70 -13.50 -22.65 -2.98
N GLN A 71 -13.61 -21.39 -3.43
CA GLN A 71 -14.56 -21.00 -4.47
C GLN A 71 -13.98 -21.00 -5.89
N LEU A 72 -12.66 -21.11 -6.06
CA LEU A 72 -11.95 -21.07 -7.34
C LEU A 72 -12.33 -19.87 -8.23
N LYS A 73 -12.69 -18.74 -7.62
CA LYS A 73 -13.01 -17.47 -8.28
C LYS A 73 -11.95 -16.42 -7.95
N GLY A 74 -11.58 -15.63 -8.95
CA GLY A 74 -10.57 -14.56 -8.82
C GLY A 74 -9.23 -15.07 -8.27
N LYS A 75 -8.51 -14.18 -7.58
CA LYS A 75 -7.28 -14.55 -6.85
C LYS A 75 -7.60 -15.48 -5.67
N MET A 76 -6.88 -16.59 -5.56
CA MET A 76 -7.06 -17.55 -4.46
C MET A 76 -6.35 -17.09 -3.18
N ILE A 77 -7.13 -16.67 -2.20
CA ILE A 77 -6.65 -16.25 -0.88
C ILE A 77 -6.95 -17.36 0.14
N LYS A 78 -5.90 -17.85 0.81
CA LYS A 78 -5.97 -18.89 1.85
C LYS A 78 -5.69 -18.33 3.23
N TYR A 79 -4.71 -17.42 3.33
CA TYR A 79 -4.27 -16.85 4.60
C TYR A 79 -4.46 -15.34 4.59
N ILE A 80 -5.06 -14.82 5.66
CA ILE A 80 -5.28 -13.40 5.90
C ILE A 80 -4.78 -13.10 7.31
N SER A 81 -3.94 -12.09 7.45
CA SER A 81 -3.55 -11.54 8.74
C SER A 81 -3.57 -10.01 8.70
N HIS A 82 -3.65 -9.38 9.86
CA HIS A 82 -3.66 -7.94 10.00
C HIS A 82 -2.81 -7.49 11.19
N THR A 83 -2.41 -6.23 11.18
CA THR A 83 -1.75 -5.56 12.32
C THR A 83 -2.56 -4.34 12.72
N LEU A 84 -2.95 -4.31 13.99
CA LEU A 84 -3.71 -3.23 14.61
C LEU A 84 -2.76 -2.23 15.25
N ASP A 85 -2.99 -0.94 15.07
CA ASP A 85 -2.44 0.09 15.93
C ASP A 85 -3.35 0.23 17.16
N PHE A 86 -2.84 -0.13 18.34
CA PHE A 86 -3.59 -0.08 19.59
C PHE A 86 -3.92 1.35 20.07
N ARG A 87 -3.24 2.39 19.54
CA ARG A 87 -3.52 3.78 19.89
C ARG A 87 -4.76 4.31 19.18
N THR A 88 -4.94 3.94 17.92
CA THR A 88 -6.04 4.42 17.06
C THR A 88 -7.16 3.39 16.94
N GLY A 89 -6.87 2.11 17.18
CA GLY A 89 -7.76 1.00 16.87
C GLY A 89 -7.89 0.72 15.37
N HIS A 90 -7.02 1.29 14.54
CA HIS A 90 -7.04 1.12 13.09
C HIS A 90 -6.02 0.06 12.64
N ILE A 91 -6.32 -0.58 11.53
CA ILE A 91 -5.45 -1.57 10.88
C ILE A 91 -4.59 -0.84 9.85
N HIS A 92 -3.29 -0.83 10.07
CA HIS A 92 -2.31 -0.18 9.18
C HIS A 92 -1.57 -1.19 8.29
N ARG A 93 -1.79 -2.49 8.50
CA ARG A 93 -1.22 -3.57 7.68
C ARG A 93 -2.17 -4.74 7.53
N VAL A 94 -2.26 -5.28 6.32
CA VAL A 94 -2.94 -6.53 5.99
C VAL A 94 -2.02 -7.37 5.10
N THR A 95 -1.94 -8.68 5.36
CA THR A 95 -1.22 -9.63 4.51
C THR A 95 -2.20 -10.63 3.93
N LEU A 96 -2.15 -10.81 2.60
CA LEU A 96 -2.93 -11.80 1.87
C LEU A 96 -1.96 -12.84 1.27
N ASN A 97 -1.97 -14.07 1.80
CA ASN A 97 -0.94 -15.09 1.53
C ASN A 97 0.49 -14.55 1.77
N HIS A 98 1.21 -14.20 0.70
CA HIS A 98 2.58 -13.67 0.74
C HIS A 98 2.64 -12.17 0.39
N LYS A 99 1.51 -11.55 0.03
CA LYS A 99 1.45 -10.15 -0.38
C LYS A 99 1.10 -9.27 0.81
N GLU A 100 2.02 -8.38 1.19
CA GLU A 100 1.82 -7.40 2.24
C GLU A 100 1.29 -6.08 1.66
N PHE A 101 0.33 -5.47 2.38
CA PHE A 101 -0.18 -4.13 2.20
C PHE A 101 -0.02 -3.40 3.53
N ALA A 102 0.78 -2.34 3.57
CA ALA A 102 0.99 -1.55 4.77
C ALA A 102 1.04 -0.06 4.44
N THR A 103 0.42 0.79 5.25
CA THR A 103 0.33 2.26 5.08
C THR A 103 1.45 3.01 5.82
N ILE A 104 2.53 2.31 6.15
CA ILE A 104 3.72 2.84 6.81
C ILE A 104 4.86 3.06 5.81
N ASN A 105 5.92 3.76 6.25
CA ASN A 105 7.16 3.95 5.49
C ASN A 105 6.93 4.52 4.06
N GLU A 106 7.29 3.75 3.03
CA GLU A 106 7.17 4.12 1.62
C GLU A 106 5.72 4.24 1.12
N ASN A 107 4.73 3.80 1.91
CA ASN A 107 3.34 3.68 1.49
C ASN A 107 2.36 4.58 2.26
N ARG A 108 2.85 5.60 2.99
CA ARG A 108 2.02 6.55 3.76
C ARG A 108 0.98 7.32 2.94
N HIS A 109 1.11 7.36 1.61
CA HIS A 109 0.15 7.97 0.69
C HIS A 109 -0.97 7.02 0.26
N ARG A 110 -0.88 5.72 0.58
CA ARG A 110 -1.83 4.71 0.10
C ARG A 110 -3.03 4.61 1.03
N ASN A 111 -4.23 4.56 0.46
CA ASN A 111 -5.43 4.13 1.19
C ASN A 111 -5.44 2.60 1.25
N LEU A 112 -5.38 2.03 2.46
CA LEU A 112 -5.19 0.59 2.64
C LEU A 112 -6.33 -0.23 2.01
N LYS A 113 -7.56 0.23 2.20
CA LYS A 113 -8.76 -0.41 1.67
C LYS A 113 -8.74 -0.43 0.15
N GLU A 114 -8.68 0.73 -0.47
CA GLU A 114 -8.68 0.82 -1.93
C GLU A 114 -7.54 0.02 -2.56
N TRP A 115 -6.35 0.07 -1.94
CA TRP A 115 -5.18 -0.63 -2.44
C TRP A 115 -5.39 -2.15 -2.48
N ILE A 116 -5.95 -2.73 -1.41
CA ILE A 116 -6.25 -4.16 -1.35
C ILE A 116 -7.35 -4.53 -2.34
N TYR A 117 -8.44 -3.75 -2.44
CA TYR A 117 -9.52 -4.04 -3.38
C TYR A 117 -9.05 -3.98 -4.85
N ARG A 118 -8.18 -3.03 -5.21
CA ARG A 118 -7.58 -2.98 -6.55
C ARG A 118 -6.72 -4.20 -6.84
N TYR A 119 -5.98 -4.72 -5.86
CA TYR A 119 -5.22 -5.95 -6.02
C TYR A 119 -6.12 -7.17 -6.20
N LEU A 120 -7.18 -7.30 -5.40
CA LEU A 120 -8.10 -8.43 -5.48
C LEU A 120 -8.82 -8.49 -6.84
N ASN A 121 -9.21 -7.32 -7.37
CA ASN A 121 -9.98 -7.18 -8.60
C ASN A 121 -9.15 -7.05 -9.90
N SER A 122 -7.81 -7.08 -9.81
CA SER A 122 -6.95 -7.06 -10.99
C SER A 122 -6.83 -8.39 -11.72
#